data_AF-A0A7C2W131-F1
#
_entry.id   AF-A0A7C2W131-F1
#
_cell.length_a   1.000
_cell.length_b   1.000
_cell.length_c   1.000
_cell.angle_alpha   90.00
_cell.angle_beta   90.00
_cell.angle_gamma   90.00
#
_symmetry.space_group_name_H-M   'P 1'
#
loop_
_entity.id
_entity.type
_entity.pdbx_description
1 polymer ?
#
loop_
_entity_poly.entity_id
_entity_poly.type
_entity_poly.pdbx_seq_one_letter_code
_entity_poly.pdbx_strand_id
1 'polypeptide(L)' 'MEELIQLKGYRGGLRVIIDEEVPLAEVEIALIKKLEGLGDFIVGSAITLDAGKRALSDDDIRRLQNVLL' A
#
# COMPACT_ATOMS: atom_id res chain seq x y z
N MET A 1 15.08 -11.71 1.63
CA MET A 1 13.63 -11.58 1.44
C MET A 1 13.39 -10.11 1.22
N GLU A 2 13.04 -9.71 0.00
CA GLU A 2 12.55 -8.36 -0.23
C GLU A 2 11.16 -8.24 0.41
N GLU A 3 10.94 -7.13 1.11
CA GLU A 3 9.70 -6.90 1.83
C GLU A 3 8.66 -6.36 0.84
N LEU A 4 7.60 -7.15 0.58
CA LEU A 4 6.57 -6.84 -0.42
C LEU A 4 5.91 -5.46 -0.26
N ILE A 5 5.84 -4.99 0.99
CA ILE A 5 5.28 -3.69 1.36
C ILE A 5 6.23 -3.04 2.36
N GLN A 6 6.62 -1.79 2.13
CA GLN A 6 7.33 -0.98 3.12
C GLN A 6 6.44 0.18 3.57
N LEU A 7 6.48 0.46 4.87
CA LEU A 7 5.71 1.55 5.48
C LEU A 7 6.67 2.62 6.00
N LYS A 8 6.49 3.86 5.55
CA LYS A 8 7.30 4.99 5.99
C LYS A 8 6.39 6.13 6.45
N GLY A 9 6.42 6.42 7.75
CA GLY A 9 5.76 7.59 8.30
C GLY A 9 6.48 8.88 7.91
N TYR A 10 5.73 9.94 7.63
CA TYR A 10 6.25 11.27 7.41
C TYR A 10 5.28 12.32 8.00
N ARG A 11 5.71 13.58 8.07
CA ARG A 11 4.94 14.67 8.72
C ARG A 11 3.51 14.85 8.20
N GLY A 12 3.17 14.32 7.02
CA GLY A 12 1.86 14.45 6.40
C GLY A 12 1.08 13.13 6.28
N GLY A 13 1.57 12.03 6.87
CA GLY A 13 0.86 10.74 6.83
C GLY A 13 1.78 9.54 6.63
N LEU A 14 1.25 8.52 5.95
CA LEU A 14 1.90 7.24 5.75
C LEU A 14 2.20 7.01 4.26
N ARG A 15 3.45 6.70 3.94
CA ARG A 15 3.83 6.27 2.60
C ARG A 15 3.91 4.76 2.59
N VAL A 16 3.13 4.14 1.71
CA VAL A 16 3.11 2.70 1.46
C VAL A 16 3.86 2.47 0.15
N ILE A 17 5.00 1.80 0.22
CA ILE A 17 5.79 1.46 -0.97
C ILE A 17 5.56 -0.01 -1.26
N ILE A 18 5.17 -0.33 -2.49
CA ILE A 18 4.88 -1.70 -2.91
C ILE A 18 5.96 -2.22 -3.85
N ASP A 19 6.30 -3.49 -3.71
CA ASP A 19 7.24 -4.19 -4.60
C ASP A 19 6.76 -4.07 -6.06
N GLU A 20 7.66 -3.82 -7.02
CA GLU A 20 7.33 -3.55 -8.42
C GLU A 20 7.21 -4.83 -9.28
N GLU A 21 7.86 -5.92 -8.87
CA GLU A 21 8.08 -7.12 -9.68
C GLU A 21 7.11 -8.27 -9.34
N VAL A 22 6.50 -8.22 -8.16
CA VAL A 22 5.59 -9.27 -7.66
C VAL A 22 4.17 -9.13 -8.26
N PRO A 23 3.35 -10.19 -8.37
CA PRO A 23 1.95 -10.03 -8.79
C PRO A 23 1.16 -9.12 -7.85
N LEU A 24 0.34 -8.23 -8.42
CA LEU A 24 -0.43 -7.24 -7.63
C LEU A 24 -1.35 -7.90 -6.59
N ALA A 25 -1.91 -9.07 -6.88
CA ALA A 25 -2.75 -9.81 -5.94
C ALA A 25 -1.99 -10.21 -4.66
N GLU A 26 -0.70 -10.56 -4.77
CA GLU A 26 0.12 -10.87 -3.59
C GLU A 26 0.44 -9.61 -2.78
N VAL A 27 0.68 -8.50 -3.48
CA VAL A 27 0.88 -7.17 -2.89
C VAL A 27 -0.38 -6.73 -2.14
N GLU A 28 -1.57 -6.92 -2.71
CA GLU A 28 -2.85 -6.59 -2.06
C GLU A 28 -3.04 -7.36 -0.75
N ILE A 29 -2.79 -8.68 -0.76
CA ILE A 29 -2.89 -9.52 0.44
C ILE A 29 -1.89 -9.05 1.51
N ALA A 30 -0.67 -8.71 1.11
CA ALA A 30 0.35 -8.21 2.02
C ALA A 30 0.00 -6.83 2.58
N LEU A 31 -0.59 -5.95 1.75
CA LEU A 31 -1.03 -4.62 2.13
C LEU A 31 -2.13 -4.69 3.18
N ILE A 32 -3.18 -5.49 2.95
CA ILE A 32 -4.29 -5.68 3.89
C ILE A 32 -3.74 -6.11 5.26
N LYS A 33 -2.90 -7.15 5.29
CA LYS A 33 -2.30 -7.65 6.54
C LYS A 33 -1.48 -6.59 7.27
N LYS A 34 -0.75 -5.75 6.54
CA LYS A 34 0.04 -4.67 7.15
C LYS A 34 -0.85 -3.57 7.72
N LEU A 35 -1.91 -3.19 7.02
CA LEU A 35 -2.86 -2.17 7.50
C LEU A 35 -3.64 -2.66 8.72
N GLU A 36 -4.09 -3.91 8.73
CA GLU A 36 -4.70 -4.57 9.89
C GLU A 36 -3.78 -4.51 11.12
N GLY A 37 -2.47 -4.70 10.92
CA GLY A 37 -1.47 -4.61 11.98
C GLY A 37 -1.23 -3.19 12.54
N LEU A 38 -1.60 -2.14 11.80
CA LEU A 38 -1.47 -0.74 12.25
C LEU A 38 -2.70 -0.29 13.05
N GLY A 39 -3.86 -0.90 12.79
CA GLY A 39 -5.12 -0.57 13.48
C GLY A 39 -5.46 0.91 13.41
N ASP A 40 -5.92 1.47 14.54
CA ASP A 40 -6.41 2.86 14.63
C ASP A 40 -5.32 3.93 14.39
N PHE A 41 -4.03 3.55 14.41
CA PHE A 41 -2.91 4.49 14.26
C PHE A 41 -2.93 5.26 12.93
N ILE A 42 -3.52 4.67 11.88
CA ILE A 42 -3.58 5.26 10.54
C ILE A 42 -4.91 5.96 10.23
N VAL A 43 -5.88 5.91 11.14
CA VAL A 43 -7.19 6.52 10.92
C VAL A 43 -7.05 8.04 10.77
N GLY A 44 -7.61 8.58 9.68
CA GLY A 44 -7.54 10.00 9.35
C GLY A 44 -6.17 10.47 8.83
N SER A 45 -5.20 9.57 8.69
CA SER A 45 -3.91 9.89 8.06
C SER A 45 -4.02 9.88 6.55
N ALA A 46 -3.34 10.80 5.87
CA ALA A 46 -3.20 10.71 4.42
C ALA A 46 -2.29 9.52 4.07
N ILE A 47 -2.74 8.65 3.17
CA ILE A 47 -1.94 7.53 2.68
C ILE A 47 -1.49 7.82 1.26
N THR A 48 -0.18 7.76 1.03
CA THR A 48 0.41 7.83 -0.32
C THR A 48 0.90 6.45 -0.71
N LEU A 49 0.33 5.88 -1.78
CA LEU A 49 0.81 4.65 -2.37
C LEU A 49 1.92 4.95 -3.40
N ASP A 50 3.06 4.29 -3.25
CA ASP A 50 4.19 4.38 -4.16
C ASP A 50 4.40 3.02 -4.83
N ALA A 51 4.02 2.96 -6.10
CA ALA A 51 4.15 1.77 -6.96
C ALA A 51 5.42 1.78 -7.80
N GLY A 52 6.33 2.74 -7.59
CA GLY A 52 7.57 2.85 -8.35
C GLY A 52 7.32 2.91 -9.86
N LYS A 53 7.87 1.95 -10.61
CA LYS A 53 7.68 1.83 -12.07
C LYS A 53 6.62 0.81 -12.46
N ARG A 54 5.88 0.21 -11.52
CA ARG A 54 4.79 -0.71 -11.87
C ARG A 54 3.77 0.01 -12.74
N ALA A 55 3.46 -0.57 -13.89
CA ALA A 55 2.30 -0.18 -14.67
C ALA A 55 1.02 -0.62 -13.96
N LEU A 56 0.23 0.33 -13.48
CA LEU A 56 -1.08 0.09 -12.89
C LEU A 56 -2.15 0.53 -13.88
N SER A 57 -3.12 -0.35 -14.14
CA SER A 57 -4.34 0.04 -14.85
C SER A 57 -5.27 0.84 -13.93
N ASP A 58 -6.26 1.50 -14.51
CA ASP A 58 -7.29 2.20 -13.73
C ASP A 58 -8.04 1.25 -12.78
N ASP A 59 -8.25 0.00 -13.19
CA ASP A 59 -8.91 -1.00 -12.36
C ASP A 59 -8.01 -1.46 -11.19
N ASP A 60 -6.69 -1.54 -11.40
CA ASP A 60 -5.72 -1.83 -10.34
C ASP A 60 -5.69 -0.69 -9.31
N ILE A 61 -5.69 0.56 -9.77
CA ILE A 61 -5.73 1.74 -8.90
C ILE A 61 -6.99 1.74 -8.06
N ARG A 62 -8.17 1.49 -8.66
CA ARG A 62 -9.44 1.39 -7.92
C ARG A 62 -9.41 0.27 -6.89
N ARG A 63 -8.83 -0.89 -7.24
CA ARG A 63 -8.73 -2.03 -6.33
C ARG A 63 -7.88 -1.69 -5.10
N LEU A 64 -6.73 -1.05 -5.31
CA LEU A 64 -5.85 -0.60 -4.23
C LEU A 64 -6.47 0.51 -3.38
N GLN A 65 -7.23 1.43 -3.99
CA GLN A 65 -7.96 2.46 -3.24
C GLN A 65 -9.03 1.87 -2.32
N ASN A 66 -9.76 0.83 -2.77
CA ASN A 66 -10.76 0.16 -1.95
C ASN A 66 -10.16 -0.59 -0.75
N VAL A 67 -8.87 -0.94 -0.79
CA VAL A 67 -8.15 -1.53 0.36
C VAL A 67 -7.78 -0.47 1.39
N LEU A 68 -7.66 0.80 0.97
CA LEU A 68 -7.17 1.91 1.79
C LEU A 68 -8.30 2.79 2.36
N LEU A 69 -9.54 2.60 1.92
CA LEU A 69 -10.76 3.32 2.34
C LEU A 69 -11.65 2.45 3.22
#